data_AF-A0A087L2S0-F1
#
_entry.id   AF-A0A087L2S0-F1
#
_cell.length_a   1.000
_cell.length_b   1.000
_cell.length_c   1.000
_cell.angle_alpha   90.00
_cell.angle_beta   90.00
_cell.angle_gamma   90.00
#
_symmetry.space_group_name_H-M   'P 1'
#
loop_
_entity.id
_entity.type
_entity.pdbx_description
1 polymer ?
#
loop_
_entity_poly.entity_id
_entity_poly.type
_entity_poly.pdbx_seq_one_letter_code
_entity_poly.pdbx_strand_id
1 'polypeptide(L)'
;MKRYGTGSSLQQGIQAATAAIQGLAGGDMAKALAGASAPYLAEVIHKLTLDPSREGGVNTEANLMAHAVLGAVTAAVNGNSALAGASGAVMGEFIAQQMYPGIKREDLTEEQRQTISALGTLAPWLLGWLVAWWVIVVLMLLRGHRRVRTRSKIIIWATVV
;
A
#
# COMPACT_ATOMS: atom_id res chain seq x y z
N MET A 1 3.94 24.80 -1.81
CA MET A 1 4.08 23.82 -0.71
C MET A 1 5.37 23.05 -0.88
N LYS A 2 5.98 22.56 0.21
CA LYS A 2 7.20 21.75 0.12
C LYS A 2 6.83 20.36 -0.42
N ARG A 3 7.42 19.98 -1.55
CA ARG A 3 7.23 18.65 -2.16
C ARG A 3 8.02 17.57 -1.43
N TYR A 4 9.12 17.94 -0.78
CA TYR A 4 10.01 17.05 -0.03
C TYR A 4 10.27 17.58 1.39
N GLY A 5 10.66 16.68 2.30
CA GLY A 5 10.96 16.98 3.70
C GLY A 5 9.78 16.78 4.66
N THR A 6 10.00 17.01 5.95
CA THR A 6 8.99 16.80 7.00
C THR A 6 7.78 17.72 6.78
N GLY A 7 6.57 17.15 6.74
CA GLY A 7 5.32 17.86 6.46
C GLY A 7 5.03 18.09 4.97
N SER A 8 5.77 17.45 4.07
CA SER A 8 5.57 17.57 2.63
C SER A 8 4.39 16.75 2.10
N SER A 9 3.92 17.13 0.91
CA SER A 9 2.88 16.37 0.18
C SER A 9 3.32 14.93 -0.09
N LEU A 10 4.60 14.70 -0.38
CA LEU A 10 5.15 13.35 -0.58
C LEU A 10 5.04 12.53 0.72
N GLN A 11 5.53 13.06 1.84
CA GLN A 11 5.45 12.33 3.11
C GLN A 11 4.00 12.02 3.49
N GLN A 12 3.10 12.99 3.36
CA GLN A 12 1.69 12.81 3.68
C GLN A 12 1.03 11.78 2.75
N GLY A 13 1.33 11.81 1.44
CA GLY A 13 0.81 10.83 0.48
C GLY A 13 1.31 9.41 0.76
N ILE A 14 2.59 9.25 1.12
CA ILE A 14 3.17 7.96 1.53
C ILE A 14 2.48 7.41 2.78
N GLN A 15 2.27 8.26 3.79
CA GLN A 15 1.59 7.89 5.03
C GLN A 15 0.14 7.51 4.77
N ALA A 16 -0.57 8.30 3.95
CA ALA A 16 -1.96 8.04 3.58
C ALA A 16 -2.12 6.71 2.84
N ALA A 17 -1.27 6.43 1.83
CA ALA A 17 -1.27 5.15 1.13
C ALA A 17 -0.98 3.97 2.07
N THR A 18 0.03 4.12 2.94
CA THR A 18 0.41 3.07 3.89
C THR A 18 -0.72 2.77 4.87
N ALA A 19 -1.33 3.81 5.45
CA ALA A 19 -2.43 3.66 6.40
C ALA A 19 -3.69 3.10 5.74
N ALA A 20 -4.01 3.52 4.51
CA ALA A 20 -5.10 2.94 3.73
C ALA A 20 -4.90 1.43 3.53
N ILE A 21 -3.68 1.02 3.15
CA ILE A 21 -3.32 -0.39 2.99
C ILE A 21 -3.37 -1.16 4.32
N GLN A 22 -2.91 -0.57 5.43
CA GLN A 22 -2.97 -1.18 6.77
C GLN A 22 -4.41 -1.33 7.28
N GLY A 23 -5.32 -0.41 6.91
CA GLY A 23 -6.72 -0.41 7.33
C GLY A 23 -7.54 -1.59 6.82
N LEU A 24 -7.06 -2.33 5.82
CA LEU A 24 -7.72 -3.51 5.24
C LEU A 24 -7.56 -4.80 6.08
N ALA A 25 -7.02 -4.70 7.30
CA ALA A 25 -6.84 -5.82 8.21
C ALA A 25 -8.20 -6.41 8.66
N GLY A 26 -8.74 -7.35 7.89
CA GLY A 26 -10.01 -8.00 8.23
C GLY A 26 -10.46 -9.18 7.37
N GLY A 27 -9.75 -9.54 6.29
CA GLY A 27 -10.18 -10.63 5.41
C GLY A 27 -9.31 -10.81 4.17
N ASP A 28 -9.89 -11.34 3.09
CA ASP A 28 -9.25 -11.52 1.78
C ASP A 28 -8.87 -10.16 1.20
N MET A 29 -7.67 -9.69 1.55
CA MET A 29 -7.19 -8.35 1.21
C MET A 29 -7.13 -8.12 -0.30
N ALA A 30 -6.93 -9.16 -1.11
CA ALA A 30 -6.98 -9.03 -2.55
C ALA A 30 -8.41 -8.68 -3.02
N LYS A 31 -9.43 -9.33 -2.47
CA LYS A 31 -10.84 -8.94 -2.70
C LYS A 31 -11.19 -7.58 -2.11
N ALA A 32 -10.60 -7.25 -0.97
CA ALA A 32 -10.83 -5.97 -0.34
C ALA A 32 -10.25 -4.85 -1.22
N LEU A 33 -9.01 -4.99 -1.71
CA LEU A 33 -8.40 -4.08 -2.68
C LEU A 33 -9.13 -4.09 -4.04
N ALA A 34 -9.75 -5.21 -4.42
CA ALA A 34 -10.54 -5.33 -5.64
C ALA A 34 -11.89 -4.59 -5.55
N GLY A 35 -11.88 -3.27 -5.71
CA GLY A 35 -13.04 -2.41 -5.99
C GLY A 35 -14.05 -2.23 -4.85
N ALA A 36 -14.35 -3.27 -4.06
CA ALA A 36 -15.38 -3.24 -3.03
C ALA A 36 -15.03 -2.34 -1.84
N SER A 37 -13.74 -2.20 -1.50
CA SER A 37 -13.30 -1.25 -0.46
C SER A 37 -12.92 0.13 -1.01
N ALA A 38 -13.04 0.37 -2.32
CA ALA A 38 -12.61 1.64 -2.92
C ALA A 38 -13.20 2.89 -2.22
N PRO A 39 -14.48 2.92 -1.82
CA PRO A 39 -15.02 4.06 -1.06
C PRO A 39 -14.34 4.25 0.30
N TYR A 40 -14.05 3.15 1.01
CA TYR A 40 -13.36 3.20 2.30
C TYR A 40 -11.92 3.69 2.15
N LEU A 41 -11.18 3.17 1.17
CA LEU A 41 -9.79 3.55 0.94
C LEU A 41 -9.67 5.01 0.49
N ALA A 42 -10.57 5.46 -0.37
CA ALA A 42 -10.66 6.86 -0.76
C ALA A 42 -10.96 7.76 0.45
N GLU A 43 -11.87 7.36 1.34
CA GLU A 43 -12.20 8.09 2.56
C GLU A 43 -11.02 8.18 3.54
N VAL A 44 -10.29 7.07 3.72
CA VAL A 44 -9.08 7.06 4.57
C VAL A 44 -8.00 7.98 3.99
N ILE A 45 -7.73 7.87 2.69
CA ILE A 45 -6.78 8.75 2.01
C ILE A 45 -7.22 10.21 2.14
N HIS A 46 -8.50 10.50 1.91
CA HIS A 46 -9.07 11.84 2.03
C HIS A 46 -8.84 12.41 3.42
N LYS A 47 -9.22 11.68 4.48
CA LYS A 47 -9.02 12.10 5.88
C LYS A 47 -7.57 12.38 6.22
N LEU A 48 -6.66 11.52 5.76
CA LEU A 48 -5.22 11.66 6.03
C LEU A 48 -4.56 12.74 5.18
N THR A 49 -5.25 13.23 4.16
CA THR A 49 -4.78 14.31 3.28
C THR A 49 -5.51 15.62 3.50
N LEU A 50 -6.38 15.71 4.51
CA LEU A 50 -6.97 16.98 4.93
C LEU A 50 -5.88 17.98 5.29
N ASP A 51 -6.02 19.19 4.78
CA ASP A 51 -5.16 20.34 5.09
C ASP A 51 -6.05 21.59 5.17
N PRO A 52 -6.46 22.00 6.39
CA PRO A 52 -7.34 23.15 6.58
C PRO A 52 -6.68 24.49 6.21
N SER A 53 -5.38 24.49 5.93
CA SER A 53 -4.65 25.69 5.50
C SER A 53 -4.70 25.91 3.97
N ARG A 54 -5.42 25.06 3.23
CA ARG A 54 -5.52 25.10 1.77
C ARG A 54 -6.94 25.29 1.27
N GLU A 55 -7.05 25.92 0.11
CA GLU A 55 -8.30 26.04 -0.63
C GLU A 55 -8.84 24.65 -0.98
N GLY A 56 -10.07 24.35 -0.58
CA GLY A 56 -10.67 23.00 -0.70
C GLY A 56 -10.34 22.02 0.44
N GLY A 57 -9.59 22.43 1.46
CA GLY A 57 -9.41 21.68 2.71
C GLY A 57 -8.62 20.37 2.59
N VAL A 58 -8.03 20.09 1.44
CA VAL A 58 -7.30 18.85 1.13
C VAL A 58 -5.98 19.19 0.44
N ASN A 59 -4.91 18.51 0.82
CA ASN A 59 -3.68 18.44 0.06
C ASN A 59 -3.88 17.53 -1.16
N THR A 60 -4.36 18.12 -2.26
CA THR A 60 -4.65 17.43 -3.53
C THR A 60 -3.47 16.65 -4.08
N GLU A 61 -2.25 17.19 -3.93
CA GLU A 61 -1.02 16.52 -4.34
C GLU A 61 -0.78 15.24 -3.54
N ALA A 62 -0.86 15.30 -2.20
CA ALA A 62 -0.69 14.13 -1.34
C ALA A 62 -1.78 13.08 -1.58
N ASN A 63 -3.02 13.55 -1.79
CA ASN A 63 -4.16 12.70 -2.09
C ASN A 63 -3.94 11.93 -3.41
N LEU A 64 -3.55 12.63 -4.48
CA LEU A 64 -3.23 12.01 -5.77
C LEU A 64 -2.07 11.02 -5.67
N MET A 65 -0.98 11.38 -4.97
CA MET A 65 0.16 10.47 -4.75
C MET A 65 -0.27 9.19 -4.03
N ALA A 66 -1.10 9.31 -2.99
CA ALA A 66 -1.59 8.17 -2.24
C ALA A 66 -2.46 7.24 -3.10
N HIS A 67 -3.36 7.82 -3.91
CA HIS A 67 -4.17 7.07 -4.87
C HIS A 67 -3.34 6.40 -5.96
N ALA A 68 -2.29 7.05 -6.46
CA ALA A 68 -1.43 6.47 -7.49
C ALA A 68 -0.66 5.24 -6.96
N VAL A 69 -0.09 5.33 -5.75
CA VAL A 69 0.58 4.21 -5.09
C VAL A 69 -0.41 3.08 -4.79
N LEU A 70 -1.56 3.40 -4.22
CA LEU A 70 -2.60 2.41 -3.94
C LEU A 70 -3.08 1.74 -5.24
N GLY A 71 -3.28 2.49 -6.32
CA GLY A 71 -3.66 1.98 -7.62
C GLY A 71 -2.61 1.04 -8.20
N ALA A 72 -1.32 1.37 -8.08
CA ALA A 72 -0.22 0.51 -8.52
C ALA A 72 -0.19 -0.82 -7.74
N VAL A 73 -0.31 -0.77 -6.41
CA VAL A 73 -0.38 -1.97 -5.55
C VAL A 73 -1.63 -2.79 -5.88
N THR A 74 -2.78 -2.13 -6.04
CA THR A 74 -4.06 -2.78 -6.38
C THR A 74 -4.01 -3.49 -7.72
N ALA A 75 -3.47 -2.83 -8.74
CA ALA A 75 -3.30 -3.42 -10.06
C ALA A 75 -2.33 -4.62 -10.04
N ALA A 76 -1.27 -4.56 -9.23
CA ALA A 76 -0.36 -5.68 -9.04
C ALA A 76 -1.02 -6.88 -8.34
N VAL A 77 -1.84 -6.63 -7.30
CA VAL A 77 -2.57 -7.67 -6.56
C VAL A 77 -3.68 -8.30 -7.42
N ASN A 78 -4.37 -7.52 -8.23
CA ASN A 78 -5.47 -7.99 -9.10
C ASN A 78 -4.99 -8.79 -10.32
N GLY A 79 -3.70 -9.14 -10.39
CA GLY A 79 -3.18 -10.03 -11.42
C GLY A 79 -2.93 -9.37 -12.77
N ASN A 80 -2.78 -8.05 -12.83
CA ASN A 80 -2.23 -7.44 -14.04
C ASN A 80 -0.83 -8.01 -14.25
N SER A 81 -0.66 -8.93 -15.20
CA SER A 81 0.51 -9.81 -15.28
C SER A 81 1.83 -9.05 -15.47
N ALA A 82 1.76 -7.82 -15.99
CA ALA A 82 2.89 -6.91 -16.08
C ALA A 82 3.32 -6.30 -14.73
N LEU A 83 2.38 -6.10 -13.80
CA LEU A 83 2.60 -5.52 -12.46
C LEU A 83 2.77 -6.58 -11.36
N ALA A 84 2.21 -7.77 -11.54
CA ALA A 84 2.34 -8.90 -10.62
C ALA A 84 3.79 -9.45 -10.67
N GLY A 85 4.70 -8.85 -9.90
CA GLY A 85 6.14 -9.11 -9.95
C GLY A 85 6.96 -7.98 -10.57
N ALA A 86 6.32 -6.86 -10.91
CA ALA A 86 6.99 -5.66 -11.40
C ALA A 86 8.04 -5.14 -10.42
N SER A 87 9.19 -4.76 -10.95
CA SER A 87 10.14 -3.91 -10.25
C SER A 87 9.55 -2.51 -10.03
N GLY A 88 10.18 -1.72 -9.16
CA GLY A 88 9.77 -0.35 -8.91
C GLY A 88 9.77 0.55 -10.14
N ALA A 89 10.51 0.19 -11.20
CA ALA A 89 10.48 0.89 -12.47
C ALA A 89 9.13 0.74 -13.20
N VAL A 90 8.59 -0.48 -13.27
CA VAL A 90 7.32 -0.76 -13.95
C VAL A 90 6.15 -0.18 -13.15
N MET A 91 6.18 -0.32 -11.83
CA MET A 91 5.19 0.35 -10.97
C MET A 91 5.33 1.87 -11.03
N GLY A 92 6.55 2.40 -11.15
CA GLY A 92 6.82 3.82 -11.34
C GLY A 92 6.27 4.34 -12.68
N GLU A 93 6.34 3.57 -13.74
CA GLU A 93 5.73 3.91 -15.03
C GLU A 93 4.20 3.95 -14.92
N PHE A 94 3.60 2.97 -14.24
CA PHE A 94 2.17 2.99 -13.96
C PHE A 94 1.75 4.22 -13.14
N ILE A 95 2.51 4.57 -12.11
CA ILE A 95 2.29 5.77 -11.28
C ILE A 95 2.44 7.05 -12.12
N ALA A 96 3.41 7.10 -13.04
CA ALA A 96 3.57 8.22 -13.96
C ALA A 96 2.32 8.44 -14.82
N GLN A 97 1.76 7.36 -15.36
CA GLN A 97 0.53 7.41 -16.16
C GLN A 97 -0.69 7.87 -15.35
N GLN A 98 -0.77 7.50 -14.07
CA GLN A 98 -1.85 7.92 -13.17
C GLN A 98 -1.73 9.39 -12.74
N MET A 99 -0.52 9.87 -12.46
CA MET A 99 -0.29 11.23 -11.97
C MET A 99 -0.16 12.28 -13.08
N TYR A 100 0.39 11.88 -14.23
CA TYR A 100 0.72 12.75 -15.36
C TYR A 100 0.24 12.14 -16.68
N PRO A 101 -1.09 11.95 -16.85
CA PRO A 101 -1.62 11.32 -18.05
C PRO A 101 -1.27 12.13 -19.30
N GLY A 102 -0.75 11.45 -20.33
CA GLY A 102 -0.41 12.06 -21.62
C GLY A 102 0.92 12.80 -21.67
N ILE A 103 1.68 12.86 -20.56
CA ILE A 103 3.03 13.43 -20.53
C ILE A 103 4.04 12.29 -20.66
N LYS A 104 4.93 12.38 -21.65
CA LYS A 104 6.00 11.39 -21.78
C LYS A 104 7.03 11.57 -20.66
N ARG A 105 7.70 10.48 -20.29
CA ARG A 105 8.72 10.47 -19.24
C ARG A 105 9.88 11.44 -19.51
N GLU A 106 10.21 11.64 -20.78
CA GLU A 106 11.22 12.59 -21.27
C GLU A 106 10.81 14.06 -21.05
N ASP A 107 9.50 14.34 -21.03
CA ASP A 107 8.95 15.70 -20.87
C ASP A 107 8.63 16.05 -19.40
N LEU A 108 8.79 15.09 -18.49
CA LEU A 108 8.63 15.33 -17.06
C LEU A 108 9.78 16.17 -16.51
N THR A 109 9.45 17.08 -15.60
CA THR A 109 10.47 17.82 -14.85
C THR A 109 11.24 16.89 -13.92
N GLU A 110 12.43 17.29 -13.51
CA GLU A 110 13.27 16.49 -12.62
C GLU A 110 12.58 16.22 -11.27
N GLU A 111 11.82 17.19 -10.76
CA GLU A 111 11.03 17.03 -9.54
C GLU A 111 9.90 16.01 -9.71
N GLN A 112 9.22 16.00 -10.86
CA GLN A 112 8.19 15.01 -11.16
C GLN A 112 8.80 13.61 -11.27
N ARG A 113 9.97 13.48 -11.91
CA ARG A 113 10.70 12.21 -12.01
C ARG A 113 11.15 11.70 -10.65
N GLN A 114 11.67 12.56 -9.78
CA GLN A 114 12.05 12.20 -8.41
C GLN A 114 10.83 11.75 -7.60
N THR A 115 9.69 12.41 -7.76
CA THR A 115 8.43 12.03 -7.11
C THR A 115 8.03 10.63 -7.57
N ILE A 116 7.99 10.39 -8.88
CA ILE A 116 7.65 9.08 -9.43
C ILE A 116 8.67 8.01 -9.01
N SER A 117 9.96 8.33 -8.97
CA SER A 117 11.00 7.39 -8.54
C SER A 117 10.82 6.98 -7.08
N ALA A 118 10.50 7.94 -6.22
CA ALA A 118 10.23 7.69 -4.80
C ALA A 118 8.99 6.81 -4.62
N LEU A 119 7.88 7.14 -5.28
CA LEU A 119 6.63 6.39 -5.20
C LEU A 119 6.72 5.01 -5.89
N GLY A 120 7.41 4.93 -7.02
CA GLY A 120 7.68 3.71 -7.76
C GLY A 120 8.58 2.76 -6.99
N THR A 121 9.51 3.27 -6.18
CA THR A 121 10.25 2.44 -5.23
C THR A 121 9.36 1.96 -4.10
N LEU A 122 8.49 2.83 -3.56
CA LEU A 122 7.61 2.52 -2.43
C LEU A 122 6.54 1.46 -2.74
N ALA A 123 5.88 1.53 -3.91
CA ALA A 123 4.76 0.64 -4.23
C ALA A 123 5.13 -0.87 -4.15
N PRO A 124 6.28 -1.33 -4.69
CA PRO A 124 6.76 -2.69 -4.48
C PRO A 124 6.99 -3.06 -3.01
N TRP A 125 7.48 -2.13 -2.17
CA TRP A 125 7.64 -2.39 -0.73
C TRP A 125 6.29 -2.63 -0.05
N LEU A 126 5.28 -1.83 -0.38
CA LEU A 126 3.93 -2.00 0.15
C LEU A 126 3.29 -3.31 -0.33
N LEU A 127 3.48 -3.67 -1.61
CA LEU A 127 3.04 -4.96 -2.13
C LEU A 127 3.76 -6.13 -1.43
N GLY A 128 5.09 -6.03 -1.27
CA GLY A 128 5.89 -7.04 -0.59
C GLY A 128 5.47 -7.22 0.87
N TRP A 129 5.19 -6.12 1.57
CA TRP A 129 4.63 -6.16 2.93
C TRP A 129 3.31 -6.93 2.96
N LEU A 130 2.39 -6.63 2.05
CA LEU A 130 1.09 -7.31 1.96
C LEU A 130 1.24 -8.82 1.70
N VAL A 131 2.10 -9.18 0.76
CA VAL A 131 2.34 -10.59 0.40
C VAL A 131 3.02 -11.32 1.56
N ALA A 132 4.03 -10.72 2.20
CA ALA A 132 4.71 -11.30 3.35
C ALA A 132 3.76 -11.50 4.54
N TRP A 133 2.89 -10.52 4.81
CA TRP A 133 1.84 -10.65 5.81
C TRP A 133 0.95 -11.86 5.55
N TRP A 134 0.54 -12.06 4.30
CA TRP A 134 -0.28 -13.21 3.90
C TRP A 134 0.44 -14.55 4.11
N VAL A 135 1.73 -14.63 3.74
CA VAL A 135 2.57 -15.81 3.97
C VAL A 135 2.68 -16.12 5.47
N ILE A 136 2.83 -15.11 6.32
CA ILE A 136 2.87 -15.28 7.78
C ILE A 136 1.55 -15.86 8.30
N VAL A 137 0.40 -15.34 7.86
CA VAL A 137 -0.93 -15.84 8.24
C VAL A 137 -1.11 -17.31 7.82
N VAL A 138 -0.73 -17.66 6.58
CA VAL A 138 -0.79 -19.04 6.09
C VAL A 138 0.12 -19.96 6.89
N LEU A 139 1.34 -19.52 7.23
CA LEU A 139 2.26 -20.28 8.08
C LEU A 139 1.69 -20.50 9.49
N MET A 140 1.00 -19.51 10.06
CA MET A 140 0.33 -19.65 11.36
C MET A 140 -0.81 -20.68 11.29
N LEU A 141 -1.64 -20.65 10.25
CA LEU A 141 -2.71 -21.63 10.03
C LEU A 141 -2.16 -23.05 9.86
N LEU A 142 -1.11 -23.21 9.04
CA LEU A 142 -0.44 -24.50 8.81
C LEU A 142 0.29 -25.03 10.07
N ARG A 143 0.82 -24.14 10.91
CA ARG A 143 1.42 -24.50 12.21
C ARG A 143 0.36 -24.83 13.27
N GLY A 144 -0.80 -24.20 13.23
CA GLY A 144 -1.96 -24.54 14.06
C GLY A 144 -2.46 -25.96 13.79
N HIS A 145 -2.57 -26.33 12.52
CA HIS A 145 -2.97 -27.69 12.10
C HIS A 145 -1.95 -28.78 12.47
N ARG A 146 -0.66 -28.44 12.58
CA ARG A 146 0.39 -29.38 13.05
C ARG A 146 0.48 -29.50 14.57
N ARG A 147 -0.04 -28.55 15.35
CA ARG A 147 -0.07 -28.65 16.83
C ARG A 147 -1.14 -29.60 17.36
N VAL A 148 -2.20 -29.87 16.60
CA VAL A 148 -3.30 -30.75 17.06
C VAL A 148 -2.93 -32.23 16.94
N ARG A 149 -2.02 -32.61 16.03
CA ARG A 149 -1.67 -34.03 15.79
C ARG A 149 -0.51 -34.57 16.64
N THR A 150 0.21 -33.72 17.37
CA THR A 150 1.37 -34.12 18.20
C THR A 150 1.24 -33.79 19.68
N ARG A 151 0.11 -33.19 20.11
CA ARG A 151 -0.12 -32.78 21.51
C ARG A 151 -0.91 -33.76 22.37
N SER A 152 -1.02 -35.04 21.98
CA SER A 152 -1.72 -36.05 22.81
C SER A 152 -0.80 -36.85 23.75
N LYS A 153 0.48 -36.50 23.94
CA LYS A 153 1.36 -37.28 24.84
C LYS A 153 2.27 -36.50 25.80
N ILE A 154 2.23 -35.18 25.83
CA ILE A 154 3.15 -34.42 26.70
C ILE A 154 2.36 -33.30 27.36
N ILE A 155 2.57 -33.12 28.67
CA ILE A 155 1.92 -32.20 29.62
C ILE A 155 0.86 -32.91 30.50
N ILE A 156 1.34 -33.88 31.28
CA ILE A 156 0.98 -34.00 32.70
C ILE A 156 2.08 -33.24 33.46
N TRP A 157 1.70 -32.51 34.52
CA TRP A 157 2.50 -31.69 35.46
C TRP A 157 2.85 -30.27 35.02
N ALA A 158 2.05 -29.30 35.46
CA ALA A 158 2.37 -28.52 36.67
C ALA A 158 1.32 -27.42 36.86
N THR A 159 0.51 -27.57 37.91
CA THR A 159 -0.37 -26.56 38.50
C THR A 159 0.11 -26.36 39.93
N VAL A 160 -0.04 -25.12 40.42
CA VAL A 160 0.10 -24.63 41.81
C VAL A 160 1.41 -23.86 42.09
N VAL A 161 1.20 -22.53 42.22
CA VAL A 161 1.92 -21.48 43.00
C VAL A 161 3.40 -21.25 42.71
#